data_AF-A0A661ZP27-F1
#
_entry.id   AF-A0A661ZP27-F1
#
_cell.length_a   1.000
_cell.length_b   1.000
_cell.length_c   1.000
_cell.angle_alpha   90.00
_cell.angle_beta   90.00
_cell.angle_gamma   90.00
#
_symmetry.space_group_name_H-M   'P 1'
#
loop_
_entity.id
_entity.type
_entity.pdbx_description
1 polymer ?
#
loop_
_entity_poly.entity_id
_entity_poly.type
_entity_poly.pdbx_seq_one_letter_code
_entity_poly.pdbx_strand_id
1 'polypeptide(L)'
;MAKKKRNILLLEPNYKNKYPPIGLMKLATYHRMLGDNVVFYKGDLRVFILNAIFDELIIRLSEIDDSIFWRKYKPKIIEFIRTGRKEDLDKIINLSRYDILITNWLIYYKDYYKKKEYFNNPHWDRICITTLFTFHWNVTIETIEFAKKIVKKKKQIYIGGVLATVLADDIEKETGIKPHKGLLKNEGDLDKNKII
;
A
#
# COMPACT_ATOMS: atom_id res chain seq x y z
N MET A 1 -17.30 -22.20 9.25
CA MET A 1 -16.82 -21.52 8.02
C MET A 1 -15.48 -20.88 8.32
N ALA A 2 -14.43 -21.18 7.57
CA ALA A 2 -13.13 -20.54 7.75
C ALA A 2 -13.28 -19.03 7.53
N LYS A 3 -12.85 -18.22 8.50
CA LYS A 3 -12.90 -16.76 8.39
C LYS A 3 -12.03 -16.34 7.20
N LYS A 4 -12.60 -15.58 6.26
CA LYS A 4 -11.87 -15.07 5.09
C LYS A 4 -10.63 -14.28 5.54
N LYS A 5 -9.46 -14.67 5.05
CA LYS A 5 -8.18 -13.98 5.30
C LYS A 5 -8.24 -12.56 4.74
N ARG A 6 -8.03 -11.54 5.58
CA ARG A 6 -8.07 -10.12 5.17
C ARG A 6 -6.69 -9.64 4.74
N ASN A 7 -6.64 -8.68 3.84
CA ASN A 7 -5.42 -7.92 3.53
C ASN A 7 -5.40 -6.62 4.32
N ILE A 8 -4.39 -6.46 5.16
CA ILE A 8 -4.21 -5.35 6.10
C ILE A 8 -2.97 -4.56 5.73
N LEU A 9 -3.12 -3.26 5.51
CA LEU A 9 -2.01 -2.35 5.27
C LEU A 9 -1.77 -1.47 6.50
N LEU A 10 -0.53 -1.42 6.94
CA LEU A 10 -0.06 -0.56 8.02
C LEU A 10 0.79 0.55 7.41
N LEU A 11 0.30 1.78 7.48
CA LEU A 11 0.94 2.95 6.86
C LEU A 11 1.53 3.87 7.93
N GLU A 12 2.80 4.21 7.73
CA GLU A 12 3.42 5.36 8.35
C GLU A 12 3.62 6.43 7.28
N PRO A 13 3.10 7.66 7.46
CA PRO A 13 3.32 8.74 6.49
C PRO A 13 4.81 9.00 6.26
N ASN A 14 5.14 9.51 5.07
CA ASN A 14 6.51 9.66 4.59
C ASN A 14 7.28 10.81 5.23
N TYR A 15 7.39 10.81 6.57
CA TYR A 15 8.25 11.70 7.33
C TYR A 15 9.40 10.94 7.99
N LYS A 16 10.54 11.61 8.13
CA LYS A 16 11.71 11.07 8.83
C LYS A 16 11.48 11.15 10.33
N ASN A 17 11.71 10.05 11.03
CA ASN A 17 11.73 10.01 12.49
C ASN A 17 12.54 8.78 12.95
N LYS A 18 13.02 8.82 14.19
CA LYS A 18 13.83 7.74 14.80
C LYS A 18 12.99 6.77 15.63
N TYR A 19 11.69 7.02 15.75
CA TYR A 19 10.83 6.27 16.67
C TYR A 19 10.18 5.11 15.92
N PRO A 20 10.28 3.87 16.43
CA PRO A 20 9.55 2.77 15.82
C PRO A 20 8.04 3.01 15.91
N PRO A 21 7.24 2.64 14.89
CA PRO A 21 5.79 2.80 14.92
C PRO A 21 5.15 1.69 15.77
N ILE A 22 5.38 1.72 17.09
CA ILE A 22 4.97 0.67 18.05
C ILE A 22 3.46 0.37 17.96
N GLY A 23 2.63 1.40 17.74
CA GLY A 23 1.19 1.22 17.54
C GLY A 23 0.88 0.31 16.34
N LEU A 24 1.57 0.50 15.21
CA LEU A 24 1.43 -0.38 14.05
C LEU A 24 2.00 -1.77 14.32
N MET A 25 3.08 -1.89 15.09
CA MET A 25 3.64 -3.20 15.46
C MET A 25 2.64 -4.01 16.29
N LYS A 26 1.94 -3.39 17.27
CA LYS A 26 0.86 -4.04 18.02
C LYS A 26 -0.27 -4.49 17.10
N LEU A 27 -0.70 -3.62 16.18
CA LEU A 27 -1.73 -3.94 15.19
C LEU A 27 -1.30 -5.06 14.23
N ALA A 28 -0.02 -5.12 13.86
CA ALA A 28 0.52 -6.18 13.03
C ALA A 28 0.39 -7.54 13.74
N THR A 29 0.78 -7.61 15.01
CA THR A 29 0.64 -8.82 15.82
C THR A 29 -0.83 -9.24 15.94
N TYR A 30 -1.71 -8.31 16.28
CA TYR A 30 -3.16 -8.55 16.36
C TYR A 30 -3.72 -9.18 15.08
N HIS A 31 -3.42 -8.59 13.93
CA HIS A 31 -3.92 -9.07 12.65
C HIS A 31 -3.31 -10.41 12.23
N ARG A 32 -2.03 -10.65 12.51
CA ARG A 32 -1.39 -11.96 12.29
C ARG A 32 -2.00 -13.06 13.15
N MET A 33 -2.36 -12.77 14.41
CA MET A 33 -3.06 -13.72 15.28
C MET A 33 -4.44 -14.12 14.72
N LEU A 34 -5.08 -13.23 13.98
CA LEU A 34 -6.34 -13.51 13.26
C LEU A 34 -6.16 -14.26 11.94
N GLY A 35 -4.92 -14.54 11.54
CA GLY A 35 -4.57 -15.17 10.27
C GLY A 35 -4.59 -14.21 9.07
N ASP A 36 -4.69 -12.90 9.29
CA ASP A 36 -4.72 -11.90 8.22
C ASP A 36 -3.34 -11.77 7.53
N ASN A 37 -3.35 -11.32 6.26
CA ASN A 37 -2.15 -10.88 5.57
C ASN A 37 -1.83 -9.44 5.97
N VAL A 38 -0.61 -9.19 6.47
CA VAL A 38 -0.22 -7.88 7.01
C VAL A 38 0.99 -7.35 6.26
N VAL A 39 0.85 -6.18 5.67
CA VAL A 39 1.93 -5.45 5.00
C VAL A 39 2.15 -4.11 5.71
N PHE A 40 3.41 -3.78 5.96
CA PHE A 40 3.81 -2.47 6.47
C PHE A 40 4.49 -1.66 5.35
N TYR A 41 4.18 -0.37 5.28
CA TYR A 41 4.83 0.54 4.35
C TYR A 41 5.10 1.91 4.97
N LYS A 42 6.31 2.41 4.73
CA LYS A 42 6.77 3.77 5.02
C LYS A 42 7.61 4.25 3.84
N GLY A 43 7.19 5.34 3.21
CA GLY A 43 7.88 5.88 2.04
C GLY A 43 6.92 6.55 1.06
N ASP A 44 7.41 6.84 -0.14
CA ASP A 44 6.61 7.44 -1.21
C ASP A 44 5.51 6.46 -1.67
N LEU A 45 4.25 6.87 -1.58
CA LEU A 45 3.08 6.04 -1.94
C LEU A 45 3.02 5.72 -3.44
N ARG A 46 3.67 6.52 -4.29
CA ARG A 46 3.81 6.21 -5.73
C ARG A 46 4.76 5.03 -5.94
N VAL A 47 5.86 4.99 -5.17
CA VAL A 47 6.81 3.88 -5.18
C VAL A 47 6.14 2.61 -4.67
N PHE A 48 5.26 2.71 -3.66
CA PHE A 48 4.46 1.58 -3.18
C PHE A 48 3.61 0.96 -4.31
N ILE A 49 2.86 1.78 -5.04
CA ILE A 49 2.03 1.32 -6.16
C ILE A 49 2.88 0.71 -7.27
N LEU A 50 3.98 1.37 -7.66
CA LEU A 50 4.88 0.86 -8.70
C LEU A 50 5.47 -0.50 -8.31
N ASN A 51 5.81 -0.71 -7.04
CA ASN A 51 6.29 -2.00 -6.55
C ASN A 51 5.20 -3.08 -6.61
N ALA A 52 3.97 -2.76 -6.20
CA ALA A 52 2.86 -3.71 -6.28
C ALA A 52 2.55 -4.11 -7.73
N ILE A 53 2.50 -3.13 -8.64
CA ILE A 53 2.35 -3.36 -10.09
C ILE A 53 3.49 -4.22 -10.63
N PHE A 54 4.72 -3.93 -10.22
CA PHE A 54 5.88 -4.71 -10.61
C PHE A 54 5.77 -6.17 -10.17
N ASP A 55 5.37 -6.42 -8.92
CA ASP A 55 5.24 -7.79 -8.40
C ASP A 55 4.15 -8.60 -9.13
N GLU A 56 3.07 -7.96 -9.58
CA GLU A 56 2.07 -8.60 -10.44
C GLU A 56 2.61 -8.86 -11.86
N LEU A 57 3.25 -7.87 -12.46
CA LEU A 57 3.81 -7.96 -13.81
C LEU A 57 4.85 -9.08 -13.92
N ILE A 58 5.77 -9.21 -12.96
CA ILE A 58 6.82 -10.24 -13.06
C ILE A 58 6.26 -11.66 -13.04
N ILE A 59 5.10 -11.90 -12.43
CA ILE A 59 4.45 -13.21 -12.46
C ILE A 59 4.10 -13.52 -13.92
N ARG A 60 3.48 -12.57 -14.62
CA ARG A 60 3.15 -12.69 -16.05
C ARG A 60 4.39 -12.84 -16.94
N LEU A 61 5.44 -12.07 -16.69
CA LEU A 61 6.67 -12.17 -17.47
C LEU A 61 7.36 -13.52 -17.25
N SER A 62 7.37 -14.03 -16.02
CA SER A 62 7.99 -15.32 -15.68
C SER A 62 7.15 -16.51 -16.17
N GLU A 63 5.83 -16.36 -16.30
CA GLU A 63 4.96 -17.35 -16.96
C GLU A 63 5.26 -17.47 -18.47
N ILE A 64 5.77 -16.41 -19.10
CA ILE A 64 6.12 -16.37 -20.53
C ILE A 64 7.55 -16.85 -20.77
N ASP A 65 8.48 -16.35 -19.97
CA ASP A 65 9.91 -16.66 -20.08
C ASP A 65 10.54 -16.77 -18.69
N ASP A 66 10.65 -17.99 -18.21
CA ASP A 66 11.24 -18.34 -16.91
C ASP A 66 12.78 -18.40 -16.96
N SER A 67 13.37 -18.37 -18.15
CA SER A 67 14.84 -18.35 -18.32
C SER A 67 15.47 -17.03 -17.88
N ILE A 68 14.67 -15.97 -17.78
CA ILE A 68 15.10 -14.62 -17.41
C ILE A 68 14.73 -14.34 -15.95
N PHE A 69 15.72 -13.97 -15.15
CA PHE A 69 15.47 -13.48 -13.80
C PHE A 69 14.95 -12.03 -13.82
N TRP A 70 13.68 -11.83 -14.15
CA TRP A 70 13.03 -10.52 -14.33
C TRP A 70 13.20 -9.56 -13.16
N ARG A 71 13.29 -10.09 -11.92
CA ARG A 71 13.54 -9.29 -10.71
C ARG A 71 14.84 -8.47 -10.79
N LYS A 72 15.87 -8.95 -11.51
CA LYS A 72 17.12 -8.21 -11.76
C LYS A 72 16.88 -6.88 -12.51
N TYR A 73 15.84 -6.84 -13.33
CA TYR A 73 15.52 -5.71 -14.20
C TYR A 73 14.48 -4.76 -13.59
N LYS A 74 14.14 -4.94 -12.31
CA LYS A 74 13.16 -4.10 -11.58
C LYS A 74 13.33 -2.60 -11.81
N PRO A 75 14.54 -2.01 -11.70
CA PRO A 75 14.70 -0.57 -11.93
C PRO A 75 14.29 -0.13 -13.35
N LYS A 76 14.67 -0.91 -14.38
CA LYS A 76 14.35 -0.61 -15.78
C LYS A 76 12.85 -0.76 -16.05
N ILE A 77 12.25 -1.83 -15.54
CA ILE A 77 10.82 -2.09 -15.72
C ILE A 77 10.01 -0.99 -15.03
N ILE A 78 10.30 -0.66 -13.77
CA ILE A 78 9.62 0.44 -13.07
C ILE A 78 9.78 1.76 -13.82
N GLU A 79 10.97 2.04 -14.35
CA GLU A 79 11.22 3.25 -15.13
C GLU A 79 10.37 3.30 -16.40
N PHE A 80 10.23 2.18 -17.11
CA PHE A 80 9.34 2.08 -18.26
C PHE A 80 7.87 2.26 -17.85
N ILE A 81 7.37 1.58 -16.81
CA ILE A 81 5.99 1.73 -16.34
C ILE A 81 5.70 3.20 -15.98
N ARG A 82 6.66 3.88 -15.35
CA ARG A 82 6.55 5.29 -14.96
C ARG A 82 6.53 6.22 -16.16
N THR A 83 7.45 6.05 -17.11
CA THR A 83 7.71 7.05 -18.16
C THR A 83 7.05 6.72 -19.49
N GLY A 84 6.97 5.43 -19.84
CA GLY A 84 6.48 4.92 -21.12
C GLY A 84 7.42 5.22 -22.29
N ARG A 85 8.70 5.53 -22.04
CA ARG A 85 9.68 5.79 -23.10
C ARG A 85 9.98 4.52 -23.89
N LYS A 86 10.02 4.64 -25.22
CA LYS A 86 10.35 3.53 -26.12
C LYS A 86 11.74 2.96 -25.86
N GLU A 87 12.72 3.81 -25.58
CA GLU A 87 14.10 3.38 -25.27
C GLU A 87 14.17 2.46 -24.04
N ASP A 88 13.30 2.66 -23.04
CA ASP A 88 13.28 1.81 -21.85
C ASP A 88 12.55 0.50 -22.13
N LEU A 89 11.54 0.51 -23.01
CA LEU A 89 10.85 -0.69 -23.50
C LEU A 89 11.82 -1.59 -24.29
N ASP A 90 12.53 -1.02 -25.26
CA ASP A 90 13.45 -1.74 -26.15
C ASP A 90 14.52 -2.49 -25.34
N LYS A 91 15.04 -1.88 -24.26
CA LYS A 91 16.00 -2.50 -23.34
C LYS A 91 15.45 -3.72 -22.59
N ILE A 92 14.13 -3.86 -22.44
CA ILE A 92 13.48 -4.95 -21.72
C ILE A 92 13.06 -6.05 -22.69
N ILE A 93 12.46 -5.71 -23.83
CA ILE A 93 11.94 -6.71 -24.78
C ILE A 93 13.06 -7.51 -25.43
N ASN A 94 14.23 -6.88 -25.65
CA ASN A 94 15.43 -7.54 -26.20
C ASN A 94 16.04 -8.59 -25.26
N LEU A 95 15.53 -8.74 -24.03
CA LEU A 95 15.98 -9.78 -23.11
C LEU A 95 15.40 -11.15 -23.46
N SER A 96 14.27 -11.20 -24.15
CA SER A 96 13.51 -12.41 -24.44
C SER A 96 13.27 -12.58 -25.93
N ARG A 97 13.16 -13.83 -26.39
CA ARG A 97 12.69 -14.15 -27.75
C ARG A 97 11.17 -13.98 -27.92
N TYR A 98 10.43 -13.80 -26.83
CA TYR A 98 8.98 -13.62 -26.82
C TYR A 98 8.59 -12.14 -26.72
N ASP A 99 9.33 -11.29 -27.43
CA ASP A 99 9.23 -9.83 -27.41
C ASP A 99 7.79 -9.31 -27.55
N ILE A 100 6.97 -9.87 -28.43
CA ILE A 100 5.57 -9.49 -28.65
C ILE A 100 4.74 -9.65 -27.36
N LEU A 101 4.81 -10.82 -26.71
CA LEU A 101 4.03 -11.10 -25.50
C LEU A 101 4.50 -10.26 -24.32
N ILE A 102 5.82 -10.10 -24.18
CA ILE A 102 6.42 -9.25 -23.15
C ILE A 102 6.02 -7.78 -23.36
N THR A 103 6.04 -7.30 -24.61
CA THR A 103 5.61 -5.95 -24.99
C THR A 103 4.16 -5.70 -24.59
N ASN A 104 3.26 -6.63 -24.89
CA ASN A 104 1.84 -6.50 -24.56
C ASN A 104 1.61 -6.31 -23.06
N TRP A 105 2.25 -7.11 -22.22
CA TRP A 105 2.14 -6.98 -20.76
C TRP A 105 2.77 -5.70 -20.23
N LEU A 106 3.94 -5.32 -20.74
CA LEU A 106 4.59 -4.06 -20.38
C LEU A 106 3.70 -2.87 -20.71
N ILE A 107 3.15 -2.80 -21.92
CA ILE A 107 2.25 -1.72 -22.34
C ILE A 107 0.99 -1.70 -21.48
N TYR A 108 0.37 -2.87 -21.23
CA TYR A 108 -0.80 -3.00 -20.38
C TYR A 108 -0.55 -2.40 -18.99
N TYR A 109 0.51 -2.83 -18.29
CA TYR A 109 0.79 -2.36 -16.93
C TYR A 109 1.25 -0.90 -16.89
N LYS A 110 1.92 -0.41 -17.94
CA LYS A 110 2.25 1.01 -18.11
C LYS A 110 0.97 1.84 -18.22
N ASP A 111 0.01 1.42 -19.05
CA ASP A 111 -1.28 2.10 -19.18
C ASP A 111 -2.11 2.01 -17.90
N TYR A 112 -2.18 0.83 -17.27
CA TYR A 112 -2.82 0.60 -15.97
C TYR A 112 -2.30 1.57 -14.89
N TYR A 113 -0.98 1.79 -14.85
CA TYR A 113 -0.37 2.78 -13.95
C TYR A 113 -0.73 4.23 -14.34
N LYS A 114 -0.52 4.61 -15.60
CA LYS A 114 -0.73 6.00 -16.06
C LYS A 114 -2.19 6.44 -15.97
N LYS A 115 -3.13 5.55 -16.27
CA LYS A 115 -4.58 5.76 -16.17
C LYS A 115 -5.10 5.61 -14.73
N LYS A 116 -4.23 5.22 -13.78
CA LYS A 116 -4.55 5.01 -12.36
C LYS A 116 -5.66 3.97 -12.13
N GLU A 117 -5.73 2.97 -13.00
CA GLU A 117 -6.75 1.93 -12.96
C GLU A 117 -6.64 1.06 -11.69
N TYR A 118 -5.48 1.05 -11.03
CA TYR A 118 -5.28 0.40 -9.73
C TYR A 118 -6.15 0.95 -8.59
N PHE A 119 -6.80 2.11 -8.75
CA PHE A 119 -7.80 2.57 -7.79
C PHE A 119 -9.19 1.96 -8.01
N ASN A 120 -9.46 1.35 -9.17
CA ASN A 120 -10.79 0.83 -9.50
C ASN A 120 -11.12 -0.48 -8.77
N ASN A 121 -10.09 -1.23 -8.35
CA ASN A 121 -10.24 -2.47 -7.61
C ASN A 121 -9.40 -2.45 -6.33
N PRO A 122 -9.87 -1.76 -5.26
CA PRO A 122 -9.11 -1.64 -4.02
C PRO A 122 -8.84 -3.00 -3.37
N HIS A 123 -7.56 -3.27 -3.08
CA HIS A 123 -7.11 -4.56 -2.57
C HIS A 123 -7.29 -4.72 -1.05
N TRP A 124 -7.22 -3.62 -0.29
CA TRP A 124 -7.07 -3.65 1.16
C TRP A 124 -8.41 -3.71 1.88
N ASP A 125 -8.56 -4.66 2.80
CA ASP A 125 -9.74 -4.81 3.64
C ASP A 125 -9.72 -3.84 4.83
N ARG A 126 -8.52 -3.49 5.33
CA ARG A 126 -8.30 -2.51 6.39
C ARG A 126 -6.97 -1.81 6.20
N ILE A 127 -6.93 -0.51 6.50
CA ILE A 127 -5.71 0.29 6.51
C ILE A 127 -5.58 0.97 7.87
N CYS A 128 -4.46 0.77 8.55
CA CYS A 128 -4.16 1.44 9.82
C CYS A 128 -3.02 2.44 9.61
N ILE A 129 -3.24 3.68 9.98
CA ILE A 129 -2.32 4.80 9.78
C ILE A 129 -1.84 5.30 11.14
N THR A 130 -0.54 5.35 11.35
CA THR A 130 0.04 5.95 12.55
C THR A 130 0.49 7.38 12.29
N THR A 131 0.30 8.23 13.28
CA THR A 131 0.70 9.63 13.23
C THR A 131 1.57 9.94 14.45
N LEU A 132 2.61 10.74 14.25
CA LEU A 132 3.59 11.04 15.29
C LEU A 132 3.55 12.53 15.64
N PHE A 133 4.20 13.38 14.87
CA PHE A 133 4.29 14.80 15.19
C PHE A 133 3.21 15.63 14.53
N THR A 134 2.64 16.58 15.26
CA THR A 134 1.58 17.49 14.78
C THR A 134 2.00 18.36 13.60
N PHE A 135 3.28 18.73 13.51
CA PHE A 135 3.82 19.51 12.39
C PHE A 135 3.96 18.71 11.07
N HIS A 136 3.73 17.40 11.07
CA HIS A 136 3.65 16.58 9.85
C HIS A 136 2.22 16.50 9.28
N TRP A 137 1.48 17.60 9.34
CA TRP A 137 0.08 17.69 8.90
C TRP A 137 -0.09 17.26 7.44
N ASN A 138 0.52 17.98 6.51
CA ASN A 138 0.29 17.82 5.07
C ASN A 138 0.56 16.38 4.58
N VAL A 139 1.69 15.79 4.98
CA VAL A 139 2.04 14.40 4.60
C VAL A 139 1.11 13.37 5.24
N THR A 140 0.59 13.66 6.44
CA THR A 140 -0.39 12.81 7.12
C THR A 140 -1.72 12.84 6.38
N ILE A 141 -2.23 14.02 6.03
CA ILE A 141 -3.47 14.17 5.24
C ILE A 141 -3.32 13.52 3.86
N GLU A 142 -2.21 13.73 3.16
CA GLU A 142 -1.93 13.07 1.87
C GLU A 142 -1.99 11.54 2.00
N THR A 143 -1.44 10.99 3.08
CA THR A 143 -1.45 9.54 3.36
C THR A 143 -2.87 9.03 3.62
N ILE A 144 -3.69 9.78 4.36
CA ILE A 144 -5.09 9.42 4.64
C ILE A 144 -5.93 9.46 3.36
N GLU A 145 -5.78 10.51 2.55
CA GLU A 145 -6.49 10.64 1.27
C GLU A 145 -6.08 9.58 0.25
N PHE A 146 -4.81 9.19 0.25
CA PHE A 146 -4.37 8.04 -0.53
C PHE A 146 -5.01 6.73 -0.03
N ALA A 147 -5.00 6.48 1.28
CA ALA A 147 -5.60 5.28 1.87
C ALA A 147 -7.10 5.14 1.52
N LYS A 148 -7.84 6.26 1.48
CA LYS A 148 -9.25 6.30 1.05
C LYS A 148 -9.49 5.76 -0.36
N LYS A 149 -8.49 5.81 -1.25
CA LYS A 149 -8.59 5.35 -2.65
C LYS A 149 -8.26 3.87 -2.82
N ILE A 150 -7.54 3.25 -1.89
CA ILE A 150 -7.04 1.87 -2.01
C ILE A 150 -7.68 0.89 -1.01
N VAL A 151 -8.52 1.38 -0.09
CA VAL A 151 -9.31 0.56 0.82
C VAL A 151 -10.67 0.22 0.21
N LYS A 152 -11.15 -1.01 0.43
CA LYS A 152 -12.47 -1.46 -0.04
C LYS A 152 -13.62 -0.72 0.63
N LYS A 153 -13.48 -0.38 1.91
CA LYS A 153 -14.50 0.29 2.72
C LYS A 153 -13.83 1.38 3.55
N LYS A 154 -14.20 2.65 3.34
CA LYS A 154 -13.62 3.80 4.07
C LYS A 154 -13.71 3.67 5.59
N LYS A 155 -14.77 3.03 6.11
CA LYS A 155 -14.93 2.69 7.54
C LYS A 155 -13.92 1.68 8.10
N GLN A 156 -13.01 1.16 7.26
CA GLN A 156 -11.91 0.30 7.66
C GLN A 156 -10.56 1.04 7.57
N ILE A 157 -10.58 2.37 7.58
CA ILE A 157 -9.41 3.18 7.85
C ILE A 157 -9.39 3.50 9.34
N TYR A 158 -8.28 3.17 9.99
CA TYR A 158 -8.04 3.45 11.40
C TYR A 158 -6.86 4.41 11.48
N ILE A 159 -7.05 5.56 12.10
CA ILE A 159 -6.01 6.59 12.25
C ILE A 159 -5.71 6.71 13.74
N GLY A 160 -4.45 6.60 14.13
CA GLY A 160 -4.05 6.70 15.53
C GLY A 160 -2.70 7.39 15.71
N GLY A 161 -2.27 7.49 16.97
CA GLY A 161 -1.02 8.14 17.35
C GLY A 161 -1.21 9.58 17.85
N VAL A 162 -0.10 10.28 18.05
CA VAL A 162 -0.08 11.54 18.83
C VAL A 162 -0.81 12.66 18.10
N LEU A 163 -0.47 12.95 16.84
CA LEU A 163 -1.20 13.94 16.03
C LEU A 163 -2.69 13.59 15.96
N ALA A 164 -3.03 12.35 15.64
CA ALA A 164 -4.41 11.85 15.55
C ALA A 164 -5.21 12.01 16.85
N THR A 165 -4.54 11.99 18.01
CA THR A 165 -5.19 12.21 19.29
C THR A 165 -5.35 13.70 19.60
N VAL A 166 -4.31 14.50 19.33
CA VAL A 166 -4.28 15.94 19.66
C VAL A 166 -5.15 16.77 18.70
N LEU A 167 -5.13 16.47 17.40
CA LEU A 167 -5.80 17.21 16.33
C LEU A 167 -6.90 16.38 15.66
N ALA A 168 -7.59 15.56 16.43
CA ALA A 168 -8.53 14.59 15.87
C ALA A 168 -9.69 15.25 15.11
N ASP A 169 -10.22 16.33 15.67
CA ASP A 169 -11.39 17.02 15.15
C ASP A 169 -11.05 17.71 13.83
N ASP A 170 -9.83 18.24 13.70
CA ASP A 170 -9.30 18.79 12.45
C ASP A 170 -9.11 17.70 11.39
N ILE A 171 -8.59 16.53 11.75
CA ILE A 171 -8.45 15.40 10.80
C ILE A 171 -9.81 14.92 10.33
N GLU A 172 -10.78 14.77 11.25
CA GLU A 172 -12.14 14.34 10.91
C GLU A 172 -12.80 15.36 9.97
N LYS A 173 -12.63 16.66 10.25
CA LYS A 173 -13.13 17.74 9.39
C LYS A 173 -12.52 17.71 7.98
N GLU A 174 -11.20 17.52 7.87
CA GLU A 174 -10.51 17.57 6.57
C GLU A 174 -10.69 16.28 5.75
N THR A 175 -10.66 15.12 6.40
CA THR A 175 -10.61 13.82 5.70
C THR A 175 -11.95 13.08 5.70
N GLY A 176 -12.87 13.45 6.61
CA GLY A 176 -14.10 12.72 6.88
C GLY A 176 -13.90 11.38 7.62
N ILE A 177 -12.68 11.10 8.11
CA ILE A 177 -12.36 9.88 8.86
C ILE A 177 -12.11 10.25 10.31
N LYS A 178 -12.92 9.70 11.21
CA LYS A 178 -12.78 9.88 12.66
C LYS A 178 -11.54 9.14 13.19
N PRO A 179 -10.56 9.84 13.78
CA PRO A 179 -9.40 9.19 14.37
C PRO A 179 -9.72 8.48 15.69
N HIS A 180 -8.92 7.46 16.02
CA HIS A 180 -8.93 6.82 17.34
C HIS A 180 -8.18 7.68 18.35
N LYS A 181 -8.91 8.15 19.37
CA LYS A 181 -8.33 8.90 20.49
C LYS A 181 -7.85 7.93 21.58
N GLY A 182 -6.59 8.04 21.97
CA GLY A 182 -6.03 7.31 23.09
C GLY A 182 -5.61 5.86 22.77
N LEU A 183 -5.75 4.97 23.75
CA LEU A 183 -5.19 3.62 23.72
C LEU A 183 -6.23 2.59 23.28
N LEU A 184 -5.78 1.50 22.64
CA LEU A 184 -6.56 0.28 22.41
C LEU A 184 -6.35 -0.64 23.62
N LYS A 185 -7.33 -0.70 24.51
CA LYS A 185 -7.24 -1.33 25.84
C LYS A 185 -8.28 -2.40 26.09
N ASN A 186 -9.40 -2.39 25.36
CA ASN A 186 -10.53 -3.24 25.67
C ASN A 186 -10.76 -4.26 24.56
N GLU A 187 -11.22 -5.44 24.97
CA GLU A 187 -11.76 -6.43 24.06
C GLU A 187 -12.84 -5.78 23.18
N GLY A 188 -12.86 -6.09 21.89
CA GLY A 188 -13.83 -5.50 20.97
C GLY A 188 -13.46 -4.15 20.35
N ASP A 189 -12.38 -3.49 20.78
CA ASP A 189 -11.99 -2.17 20.26
C ASP A 189 -11.80 -2.16 18.72
N LEU A 190 -11.32 -3.27 18.13
CA LEU A 190 -11.11 -3.38 16.66
C LEU A 190 -12.07 -4.34 15.96
N ASP A 191 -12.26 -5.53 16.52
CA ASP A 191 -13.18 -6.55 16.03
C ASP A 191 -13.80 -7.25 17.25
N LYS A 192 -15.00 -7.82 17.11
CA LYS A 192 -15.70 -8.57 18.17
C LYS A 192 -14.93 -9.86 18.53
N ASN A 193 -13.88 -9.73 19.34
CA ASN A 193 -13.04 -10.80 19.87
C ASN A 193 -12.29 -10.33 21.13
N LYS A 194 -11.59 -11.27 21.76
CA LYS A 194 -10.87 -11.09 23.03
C LYS A 194 -9.35 -10.86 22.87
N ILE A 195 -8.88 -10.44 21.69
CA ILE A 195 -7.44 -10.38 21.37
C ILE A 195 -6.82 -9.01 21.71
N ILE A 196 -7.62 -8.07 22.24
CA ILE A 196 -7.18 -6.75 22.69
C ILE A 196 -7.36 -6.63 24.19
#